data_AF-A0A925RQD5-F1
#
_entry.id   AF-A0A925RQD5-F1
#
_cell.length_a   1.000
_cell.length_b   1.000
_cell.length_c   1.000
_cell.angle_alpha   90.00
_cell.angle_beta   90.00
_cell.angle_gamma   90.00
#
_symmetry.space_group_name_H-M   'P 1'
#
loop_
_entity.id
_entity.type
_entity.pdbx_description
1 polymer ?
#
loop_
_entity_poly.entity_id
_entity_poly.type
_entity_poly.pdbx_seq_one_letter_code
_entity_poly.pdbx_strand_id
1 'polypeptide(L)' 'MTAAEIRQSFLDFFREKQHTIVPSASLLPQSPGLLFTNAGMNPFVPYFLGVE' A
#
# COMPACT_ATOMS: atom_id res chain seq x y z
N MET A 1 -4.77 11.40 20.47
CA MET A 1 -3.99 11.11 19.26
C MET A 1 -4.64 11.79 18.07
N THR A 2 -3.87 12.45 17.21
CA THR A 2 -4.32 13.00 15.93
C THR A 2 -4.42 11.91 14.87
N ALA A 3 -5.14 12.16 13.77
CA ALA A 3 -5.19 11.22 12.64
C ALA A 3 -3.79 10.97 12.04
N ALA A 4 -2.90 11.97 12.07
CA ALA A 4 -1.51 11.81 11.65
C ALA A 4 -0.72 10.89 12.59
N GLU A 5 -0.91 11.03 13.91
CA GLU A 5 -0.28 10.17 14.91
C GLU A 5 -0.75 8.71 14.80
N ILE A 6 -2.05 8.48 14.57
CA ILE A 6 -2.60 7.12 14.39
C ILE A 6 -2.02 6.46 13.12
N ARG A 7 -1.91 7.22 12.02
CA ARG A 7 -1.27 6.73 10.79
C ARG A 7 0.17 6.33 11.04
N GLN A 8 0.92 7.18 11.73
CA GLN A 8 2.33 6.92 12.03
C GLN A 8 2.49 5.69 12.93
N SER A 9 1.64 5.54 13.96
CA SER A 9 1.71 4.38 14.86
C SER A 9 1.45 3.06 14.16
N PHE A 10 0.55 3.03 13.17
CA PHE A 10 0.31 1.85 12.33
C PHE A 10 1.55 1.49 11.49
N LEU A 11 2.15 2.48 10.83
CA LEU A 11 3.34 2.28 10.01
C LEU A 11 4.54 1.84 10.86
N ASP A 12 4.71 2.42 12.05
CA ASP A 12 5.82 2.11 12.94
C ASP A 12 5.72 0.69 13.50
N PHE A 13 4.53 0.28 13.94
CA PHE A 13 4.29 -1.09 14.41
C PHE A 13 4.70 -2.15 13.38
N PHE A 14 4.34 -1.95 12.11
CA PHE A 14 4.71 -2.92 11.06
C PHE A 14 6.17 -2.82 10.64
N ARG A 15 6.79 -1.64 10.70
CA ARG A 15 8.24 -1.50 10.49
C ARG A 15 9.03 -2.31 11.53
N GLU A 16 8.62 -2.29 12.80
CA GLU A 16 9.23 -3.11 13.87
C GLU A 16 9.10 -4.61 13.62
N LYS A 17 8.06 -5.03 12.89
CA LYS A 17 7.86 -6.40 12.40
C LYS A 17 8.58 -6.69 11.08
N GLN A 18 9.53 -5.84 10.69
CA GLN A 18 10.34 -5.96 9.47
C GLN A 18 9.54 -5.80 8.15
N HIS A 19 8.37 -5.17 8.18
CA HIS A 19 7.69 -4.77 6.94
C HIS A 19 8.31 -3.49 6.37
N THR A 20 8.53 -3.46 5.06
CA THR A 20 8.97 -2.26 4.36
C THR A 20 7.81 -1.30 4.19
N ILE A 21 8.00 -0.04 4.56
CA ILE A 21 7.00 1.00 4.27
C ILE A 21 7.14 1.41 2.81
N VAL A 22 6.13 1.09 2.03
CA VAL A 22 6.03 1.50 0.62
C VAL A 22 5.09 2.71 0.54
N PRO A 23 5.49 3.80 -0.13
CA PRO A 23 4.60 4.95 -0.36
C PRO A 23 3.31 4.53 -1.07
N SER A 24 2.22 5.26 -0.82
CA SER A 24 0.97 5.03 -1.54
C SER A 24 1.17 5.12 -3.04
N ALA A 25 0.58 4.18 -3.78
CA ALA A 25 0.52 4.24 -5.22
C ALA A 25 -0.33 5.43 -5.71
N SER A 26 -0.18 5.74 -7.00
CA SER A 26 -1.02 6.71 -7.73
C SER A 26 -2.51 6.38 -7.57
N LEU A 27 -3.34 7.43 -7.50
CA LEU A 27 -4.80 7.29 -7.57
C LEU A 27 -5.24 6.68 -8.92
N LEU A 28 -4.52 7.02 -9.99
CA LEU A 28 -4.72 6.45 -11.33
C LEU A 28 -3.87 5.18 -11.48
N PRO A 29 -4.49 3.99 -11.58
CA PRO A 29 -3.78 2.73 -11.64
C PRO A 29 -3.23 2.47 -13.05
N GLN A 30 -2.19 1.66 -13.14
CA GLN A 30 -1.65 1.15 -14.41
C GLN A 30 -2.36 -0.13 -14.87
N SER A 31 -3.06 -0.81 -13.96
CA SER A 31 -3.72 -2.09 -14.24
C SER A 31 -4.95 -1.90 -15.13
N PRO A 32 -5.12 -2.73 -16.18
CA PRO A 32 -6.28 -2.65 -17.05
C PRO A 32 -7.58 -2.98 -16.30
N GLY A 33 -8.65 -2.24 -16.60
CA GLY A 33 -9.97 -2.49 -16.02
C GLY A 33 -10.22 -1.87 -14.64
N LEU A 34 -9.24 -1.17 -14.05
CA LEU A 34 -9.43 -0.36 -12.84
C LEU A 34 -9.48 1.12 -13.20
N LEU A 35 -10.52 1.83 -12.72
CA LEU A 35 -10.63 3.28 -12.90
C LEU A 35 -9.79 4.06 -11.88
N PHE A 36 -9.77 3.58 -10.63
CA PHE A 36 -9.02 4.18 -9.52
C PHE A 36 -8.41 3.08 -8.66
N THR A 37 -7.28 3.38 -8.01
CA THR A 37 -6.73 2.55 -6.93
C THR A 37 -7.74 2.51 -5.79
N ASN A 38 -8.41 1.36 -5.64
CA ASN A 38 -9.49 1.18 -4.67
C ASN A 38 -9.00 0.51 -3.38
N ALA A 39 -7.82 -0.11 -3.40
CA ALA A 39 -7.22 -0.78 -2.26
C ALA A 39 -5.69 -0.69 -2.29
N GLY A 40 -5.07 -0.68 -1.11
CA GLY A 40 -3.60 -0.67 -0.98
C GLY A 40 -2.90 -1.91 -1.56
N MET A 41 -3.64 -2.98 -1.85
CA MET A 41 -3.12 -4.21 -2.46
C MET A 41 -2.96 -4.12 -3.98
N ASN A 42 -3.63 -3.18 -4.67
CA ASN A 42 -3.60 -3.08 -6.13
C ASN A 42 -2.19 -3.04 -6.74
N PRO A 43 -1.22 -2.24 -6.23
CA PRO A 43 0.14 -2.23 -6.79
C PRO A 43 0.91 -3.53 -6.54
N PHE A 44 0.44 -4.41 -5.64
CA PHE A 44 1.13 -5.65 -5.28
C PHE A 44 0.57 -6.90 -5.99
N VAL A 45 -0.46 -6.74 -6.84
CA VAL A 45 -1.05 -7.85 -7.61
C VAL A 45 -0.01 -8.65 -8.41
N PRO A 46 0.96 -8.03 -9.13
CA PRO A 46 1.98 -8.79 -9.86
C PRO A 46 2.82 -9.72 -8.96
N TYR A 47 3.23 -9.25 -7.78
CA TYR A 47 3.95 -10.04 -6.77
C TYR A 47 3.09 -11.21 -6.24
N PHE A 48 1.81 -10.97 -5.97
CA PHE A 48 0.90 -12.03 -5.51
C PHE A 48 0.67 -13.12 -6.59
N LEU A 49 0.76 -12.75 -7.86
CA LEU A 49 0.61 -13.66 -9.00
C LEU A 49 1.95 -14.29 -9.44
N GLY A 50 3.09 -13.83 -8.91
CA GLY A 50 4.43 -14.31 -9.28
C GLY A 50 4.86 -13.93 -10.68
N VAL A 51 4.40 -12.78 -11.19
CA VAL A 51 4.70 -12.28 -12.55
C VAL A 51 5.63 -11.06 -12.55
N GLU A 52 6.21 -10.75 -11.39
CA GLU A 52 7.25 -9.74 -11.17
C GLU A 52 8.51 -10.40 -10.59
#